data_AF-A0A6A3LCA2-F1
#
_entry.id   AF-A0A6A3LCA2-F1
#
_cell.length_a   1.000
_cell.length_b   1.000
_cell.length_c   1.000
_cell.angle_alpha   90.00
_cell.angle_beta   90.00
_cell.angle_gamma   90.00
#
_symmetry.space_group_name_H-M   'P 1'
#
loop_
_entity.id
_entity.type
_entity.pdbx_description
1 polymer ?
#
loop_
_entity_poly.entity_id
_entity_poly.type
_entity_poly.pdbx_seq_one_letter_code
_entity_poly.pdbx_strand_id
1 'polypeptide(L)' 'MLSLSGILDEFSKYECFKGRVIYGDPGYGCSEYVCCPFPSPTTAAKATFNARMSRVQEAVEWGLCRVKVDWSFVN' A
#
# COMPACT_ATOMS: atom_id res chain seq x y z
N MET A 1 2.20 13.39 1.49
CA MET A 1 1.11 12.52 0.98
C MET A 1 1.71 11.64 -0.10
N LEU A 2 1.44 10.32 -0.12
CA LEU A 2 2.21 9.37 -0.94
C LEU A 2 2.16 9.69 -2.45
N SER A 3 1.04 10.23 -2.92
CA SER A 3 0.87 10.77 -4.27
C SER A 3 1.80 11.93 -4.64
N LEU A 4 2.31 12.69 -3.66
CA LEU A 4 3.22 13.82 -3.88
C LEU A 4 4.70 13.42 -3.87
N SER A 5 5.02 12.16 -3.52
CA SER A 5 6.40 11.69 -3.39
C SER A 5 7.03 11.22 -4.72
N GLY A 6 6.24 11.14 -5.81
CA GLY A 6 6.68 10.57 -7.09
C GLY A 6 6.91 9.05 -7.06
N ILE A 7 6.69 8.38 -5.92
CA ILE A 7 6.97 6.94 -5.78
C ILE A 7 6.09 6.06 -6.68
N LEU A 8 4.87 6.51 -7.00
CA LEU A 8 3.97 5.80 -7.91
C LEU A 8 4.50 5.84 -9.35
N ASP A 9 5.08 6.97 -9.77
CA ASP A 9 5.74 7.10 -11.07
C ASP A 9 6.98 6.21 -11.15
N GLU A 10 7.70 6.06 -10.03
CA GLU A 10 8.83 5.14 -9.94
C GLU A 10 8.39 3.68 -10.06
N PHE A 11 7.30 3.27 -9.38
CA PHE A 11 6.76 1.91 -9.51
C PHE A 11 6.34 1.56 -10.94
N SER A 12 5.80 2.52 -11.69
CA SER A 12 5.37 2.31 -13.08
C SER A 12 6.50 1.88 -14.03
N LYS A 13 7.76 2.18 -13.67
CA LYS A 13 8.94 1.86 -14.48
C LYS A 13 9.35 0.40 -14.41
N TYR A 14 8.91 -0.35 -13.40
CA TYR A 14 9.33 -1.73 -13.19
C TYR A 14 8.18 -2.71 -13.45
N GLU A 15 8.40 -3.66 -14.35
CA GLU A 15 7.39 -4.68 -14.70
C GLU A 15 6.95 -5.54 -13.51
N CYS A 16 7.79 -5.69 -12.49
CA CYS A 16 7.46 -6.49 -11.30
C CYS A 16 6.24 -5.96 -10.53
N PHE A 17 5.90 -4.68 -10.68
CA PHE A 17 4.71 -4.07 -10.05
C PHE A 17 3.48 -4.10 -10.95
N LYS A 18 3.61 -4.46 -12.23
CA LYS A 18 2.49 -4.46 -13.17
C LYS A 18 1.42 -5.46 -12.74
N GLY A 19 0.20 -4.97 -12.54
CA GLY A 19 -0.93 -5.78 -12.07
C GLY A 19 -0.83 -6.20 -10.60
N ARG A 20 0.09 -5.64 -9.83
CA ARG A 20 0.24 -5.87 -8.39
C ARG A 20 -0.03 -4.58 -7.63
N VAL A 21 -0.58 -4.73 -6.43
CA VAL A 21 -0.86 -3.61 -5.52
C VAL A 21 -0.18 -3.87 -4.19
N ILE A 22 0.39 -2.81 -3.62
CA ILE A 22 0.93 -2.79 -2.26
C ILE A 22 -0.24 -2.46 -1.33
N TYR A 23 -0.50 -3.34 -0.37
CA TYR A 23 -1.47 -3.08 0.68
C TYR A 23 -0.81 -2.27 1.79
N GLY A 24 -1.36 -1.11 2.11
CA GLY A 24 -0.76 -0.18 3.06
C GLY A 24 -1.77 0.53 3.95
N ASP A 25 -1.25 1.44 4.76
CA ASP A 25 -2.02 2.23 5.72
C ASP A 25 -3.14 3.06 5.04
N PRO A 26 -4.30 3.25 5.70
CA PRO A 26 -5.38 4.12 5.24
C PRO A 26 -4.94 5.52 4.79
N GLY A 27 -3.89 6.08 5.38
CA GLY A 27 -3.35 7.40 5.04
C GLY A 27 -2.73 7.50 3.65
N TYR A 28 -2.48 6.38 2.95
CA TYR A 28 -1.97 6.39 1.57
C TYR A 28 -3.08 6.50 0.52
N GLY A 29 -4.31 6.16 0.87
CA GLY A 29 -5.42 6.03 -0.07
C GLY A 29 -5.23 4.87 -1.06
N CYS A 30 -6.13 4.80 -2.05
CA CYS A 30 -6.07 3.83 -3.14
C CYS A 30 -5.59 4.48 -4.44
N SER A 31 -4.65 3.83 -5.13
CA SER A 31 -4.10 4.18 -6.43
C SER A 31 -3.83 2.92 -7.26
N GLU A 32 -3.22 3.05 -8.44
CA GLU A 32 -2.88 1.91 -9.32
C GLU A 32 -1.98 0.87 -8.65
N TYR A 33 -1.05 1.31 -7.80
CA TYR A 33 -0.05 0.46 -7.15
C TYR A 33 -0.24 0.34 -5.64
N VAL A 34 -1.17 1.08 -5.03
CA VAL A 34 -1.38 1.07 -3.58
C VAL A 34 -2.87 0.88 -3.29
N CYS A 35 -3.19 0.01 -2.36
CA CYS A 35 -4.54 -0.14 -1.84
C CYS A 35 -4.53 -0.08 -0.32
N CYS A 36 -5.61 0.44 0.25
CA CYS A 36 -5.77 0.56 1.69
C CYS A 36 -6.99 -0.24 2.18
N PRO A 37 -7.08 -0.54 3.49
CA PRO A 37 -8.26 -1.17 4.05
C PRO A 37 -9.53 -0.37 3.73
N PHE A 38 -10.65 -1.06 3.52
CA PHE A 38 -11.94 -0.38 3.41
C PHE A 38 -12.30 0.27 4.76
N PRO A 39 -12.56 1.59 4.80
CA PRO A 39 -13.05 2.23 6.00
C PRO A 39 -14.48 1.74 6.28
N SER A 40 -14.73 1.29 7.52
CA SER A 40 -16.03 0.79 7.98
C SER A 40 -16.66 -0.22 7.00
N PRO A 41 -16.14 -1.45 6.90
CA PRO A 41 -16.59 -2.42 5.91
C PRO A 41 -18.07 -2.82 6.14
N THR A 42 -18.98 -2.18 5.42
CA THR A 42 -20.43 -2.38 5.54
C THR A 42 -20.95 -3.65 4.89
N THR A 43 -20.11 -4.34 4.10
CA THR A 43 -20.46 -5.60 3.44
C THR A 43 -19.52 -6.72 3.85
N ALA A 44 -20.04 -7.95 3.91
CA ALA A 44 -19.26 -9.14 4.26
C ALA A 44 -18.04 -9.34 3.33
N ALA A 45 -18.18 -8.97 2.06
CA ALA A 45 -17.08 -9.02 1.10
C ALA A 45 -15.93 -8.05 1.47
N LYS A 46 -16.26 -6.80 1.86
CA LYS A 46 -15.26 -5.81 2.31
C LYS A 46 -14.60 -6.24 3.62
N ALA A 47 -15.37 -6.79 4.56
CA ALA A 47 -14.84 -7.29 5.83
C ALA A 47 -13.90 -8.48 5.63
N THR A 48 -14.29 -9.43 4.77
CA THR A 48 -13.46 -10.58 4.40
C THR A 48 -12.18 -10.15 3.70
N PHE A 49 -12.27 -9.16 2.81
CA PHE A 49 -11.10 -8.57 2.16
C PHE A 49 -10.14 -7.99 3.19
N ASN A 50 -10.60 -7.08 4.06
CA ASN A 50 -9.77 -6.50 5.11
C ASN A 50 -9.14 -7.58 6.01
N ALA A 51 -9.90 -8.60 6.43
CA ALA A 51 -9.40 -9.68 7.27
C ALA A 51 -8.28 -10.51 6.59
N ARG A 52 -8.42 -10.78 5.29
CA ARG A 52 -7.38 -11.47 4.50
C ARG A 52 -6.13 -10.61 4.36
N MET A 53 -6.30 -9.32 4.13
CA MET A 53 -5.18 -8.40 3.93
C MET A 53 -4.45 -8.04 5.23
N SER A 54 -5.15 -7.94 6.37
CA SER A 54 -4.52 -7.76 7.68
C SER A 54 -3.59 -8.90 8.09
N ARG A 55 -3.83 -10.13 7.61
CA ARG A 55 -2.89 -11.25 7.79
C ARG A 55 -1.58 -11.10 7.01
N VAL A 56 -1.60 -10.33 5.92
CA VAL A 56 -0.43 -10.07 5.06
C VAL A 56 0.24 -8.74 5.44
N GLN A 57 -0.50 -7.86 6.12
CA GLN A 57 -0.08 -6.53 6.54
C GLN A 57 1.12 -6.55 7.50
N GLU A 58 1.21 -7.53 8.42
CA GLU A 58 2.39 -7.66 9.30
C GLU A 58 3.69 -7.91 8.51
N ALA A 59 3.67 -8.53 7.34
CA ALA A 59 4.89 -8.69 6.53
C ALA A 59 5.23 -7.41 5.75
N VAL A 60 4.20 -6.67 5.30
CA VAL A 60 4.34 -5.49 4.44
C VAL A 60 4.69 -4.24 5.23
N GLU A 61 4.13 -4.04 6.44
CA GLU A 61 4.44 -2.89 7.29
C GLU A 61 5.92 -2.84 7.68
N TRP A 62 6.56 -3.98 7.92
CA TRP A 62 7.99 -4.02 8.23
C TRP A 62 8.86 -3.69 7.01
N GLY A 63 8.44 -4.12 5.82
CA GLY A 63 9.10 -3.76 4.56
C GLY A 63 8.99 -2.26 4.26
N LEU A 64 7.81 -1.68 4.45
CA LEU A 64 7.56 -0.27 4.16
C LEU A 64 8.16 0.67 5.21
N CYS A 65 8.22 0.23 6.47
CA CYS A 65 8.93 0.94 7.53
C CYS A 65 10.45 1.00 7.22
N ARG A 66 11.05 -0.10 6.74
CA ARG A 66 12.42 -0.09 6.22
C ARG A 66 12.60 0.87 5.05
N VAL A 67 11.71 0.84 4.07
CA VAL A 67 11.78 1.78 2.94
C VAL A 67 11.70 3.24 3.42
N LYS A 68 10.84 3.58 4.39
CA LYS A 68 10.80 4.94 4.95
C LYS A 68 12.07 5.34 5.70
N VAL A 69 12.68 4.42 6.43
CA VAL A 69 13.95 4.67 7.15
C VAL A 69 15.10 4.83 6.17
N ASP A 70 15.23 3.88 5.25
CA ASP A 70 16.34 3.80 4.29
C ASP A 70 16.24 4.86 3.18
N TRP A 71 15.02 5.31 2.83
CA TRP A 71 14.76 6.31 1.79
C TRP A 71 14.27 7.65 2.34
N SER A 72 14.65 7.97 3.59
CA SER A 72 14.35 9.24 4.25
C SER A 72 14.89 10.49 3.52
N PHE A 73 15.75 10.32 2.51
CA PHE A 73 16.27 11.38 1.65
C PHE A 73 15.30 11.81 0.53
N VAL A 74 14.24 11.03 0.27
CA VAL A 74 13.20 11.36 -0.71
C VAL A 74 12.10 12.13 0.04
N ASN A 75 12.25 13.43 0.13
CA ASN A 75 11.26 14.36 0.70
C ASN A 75 10.66 15.22 -0.42
#